data_AF-A0ABD5PCS1-F1
#
_entry.id   AF-A0ABD5PCS1-F1
#
_cell.length_a   1.000
_cell.length_b   1.000
_cell.length_c   1.000
_cell.angle_alpha   90.00
_cell.angle_beta   90.00
_cell.angle_gamma   90.00
#
_symmetry.space_group_name_H-M   'P 1'
#
loop_
_entity.id
_entity.type
_entity.pdbx_description
1 polymer ?
#
loop_
_entity_poly.entity_id
_entity_poly.type
_entity_poly.pdbx_seq_one_letter_code
_entity_poly.pdbx_strand_id
1 'polypeptide(L)' 'MATKHPRQQLFVEPCEACGDDTPHDVSISIVTESKKKANTEFSREPYRVTVCSVCGLQTQQRMNNV' A
#
# COMPACT_ATOMS: atom_id res chain seq x y z
N MET A 1 1.42 10.29 -26.52
CA MET A 1 0.56 10.12 -25.32
C MET A 1 1.34 9.23 -24.38
N ALA A 2 2.08 9.82 -23.43
CA ALA A 2 2.92 9.05 -22.51
C ALA A 2 2.08 8.73 -21.28
N THR A 3 1.43 7.57 -21.30
CA THR A 3 0.88 6.98 -20.08
C THR A 3 2.09 6.78 -19.16
N LYS A 4 2.27 7.64 -18.16
CA LYS A 4 3.25 7.42 -17.09
C LYS A 4 2.73 6.22 -16.32
N HIS A 5 3.10 5.02 -16.74
CA HIS A 5 2.89 3.83 -15.92
C HIS A 5 3.57 4.17 -14.60
N PRO A 6 2.83 4.21 -13.47
CA PRO A 6 3.48 4.33 -12.18
C PRO A 6 4.51 3.20 -12.16
N ARG A 7 5.78 3.57 -12.01
CA ARG A 7 6.86 2.58 -11.90
C ARG A 7 6.44 1.67 -10.76
N GLN A 8 6.01 0.45 -11.08
CA GLN A 8 5.75 -0.59 -10.11
C GLN A 8 7.09 -0.85 -9.45
N GLN A 9 7.31 -0.21 -8.30
CA GLN A 9 8.54 -0.39 -7.55
C GLN A 9 8.38 -1.70 -6.81
N LEU A 10 9.04 -2.73 -7.36
CA LEU A 10 9.21 -4.00 -6.68
C LEU A 10 10.31 -3.82 -5.64
N PHE A 11 9.95 -3.98 -4.37
CA PHE A 11 10.90 -3.96 -3.26
C PHE A 11 11.12 -5.38 -2.78
N VAL A 12 12.38 -5.76 -2.57
CA VAL A 12 12.70 -7.03 -1.92
C VAL A 12 12.49 -6.84 -0.43
N GLU A 13 11.50 -7.53 0.11
CA GLU A 13 11.15 -7.51 1.54
C GLU A 13 10.91 -8.95 2.02
N PRO A 14 11.12 -9.21 3.32
CA PRO A 14 10.85 -10.52 3.89
C PRO A 14 9.35 -10.81 3.83
N CYS A 15 8.99 -11.92 3.19
CA CYS A 15 7.61 -12.37 3.14
C CYS A 15 7.32 -13.32 4.30
N GLU A 16 6.35 -12.99 5.13
CA GLU A 16 5.87 -13.87 6.22
C GLU A 16 5.32 -15.21 5.71
N ALA A 17 4.78 -15.25 4.49
CA ALA A 17 4.25 -16.48 3.89
C ALA A 17 5.32 -17.33 3.20
N CYS A 18 6.34 -16.72 2.57
CA CYS A 18 7.43 -17.48 1.93
C CYS A 18 8.55 -17.85 2.91
N GLY A 19 8.70 -17.08 3.99
CA GLY A 19 9.81 -17.21 4.94
C GLY A 19 11.15 -16.70 4.41
N ASP A 20 11.16 -15.98 3.30
CA ASP A 20 12.37 -15.51 2.61
C ASP A 20 12.15 -14.13 1.97
N ASP A 21 13.24 -13.52 1.48
CA ASP A 21 13.26 -12.20 0.85
C ASP A 21 12.72 -12.31 -0.58
N THR A 22 11.56 -11.71 -0.83
CA THR A 22 10.88 -11.82 -2.12
C THR A 22 10.49 -10.45 -2.67
N PRO A 23 10.37 -10.31 -4.00
CA PRO A 23 9.93 -9.06 -4.61
C PRO A 23 8.44 -8.82 -4.32
N HIS A 24 8.15 -7.69 -3.67
CA HIS A 24 6.81 -7.21 -3.38
C HIS A 24 6.50 -5.96 -4.19
N ASP A 25 5.34 -5.92 -4.85
CA ASP A 25 4.79 -4.71 -5.45
C ASP A 25 4.27 -3.80 -4.34
N VAL A 26 4.87 -2.63 -4.21
CA VAL A 26 4.51 -1.66 -3.17
C VAL A 26 3.83 -0.48 -3.81
N SER A 27 2.56 -0.29 -3.44
CA SER A 27 1.69 0.75 -3.97
C SER A 27 1.08 1.55 -2.82
N ILE A 28 0.94 2.87 -3.01
CA ILE A 28 0.28 3.74 -2.02
C ILE A 28 -1.17 3.93 -2.43
N SER A 29 -2.08 3.49 -1.57
CA SER A 29 -3.52 3.70 -1.75
C SER A 29 -4.02 4.75 -0.77
N ILE A 30 -4.68 5.78 -1.26
CA ILE A 30 -5.27 6.83 -0.42
C ILE A 30 -6.74 6.48 -0.20
N VAL A 31 -7.07 6.02 1.00
CA VAL A 31 -8.46 5.71 1.36
C VAL A 31 -9.05 6.91 2.06
N THR A 32 -10.20 7.38 1.57
CA THR A 32 -10.95 8.45 2.24
C THR A 32 -11.95 7.81 3.20
N GLU A 33 -11.58 7.65 4.46
CA GLU A 33 -12.51 7.19 5.49
C GLU A 33 -13.34 8.36 6.01
N SER A 34 -14.64 8.36 5.68
CA SER A 34 -15.59 9.35 6.21
C SER A 34 -16.23 8.83 7.50
N LYS A 35 -15.70 9.20 8.67
CA LYS A 35 -16.39 8.97 9.95
C LYS A 35 -17.30 10.16 10.30
N LYS A 36 -18.49 10.17 9.69
CA LYS A 36 -19.73 10.94 10.03
C LYS A 36 -19.74 12.49 10.04
N LYS A 37 -20.56 13.00 9.10
CA LYS A 37 -21.57 14.09 9.16
C LYS A 37 -21.50 15.14 10.28
N ALA A 38 -20.53 16.07 10.24
CA ALA A 38 -20.73 17.50 10.52
C ALA A 38 -19.37 18.21 10.51
N ASN A 39 -18.99 18.84 9.39
CA ASN A 39 -17.86 19.78 9.32
C ASN A 39 -16.55 19.32 10.01
N THR A 40 -16.15 18.07 9.86
CA THR A 40 -14.85 17.60 10.38
C THR A 40 -13.99 17.10 9.23
N GLU A 41 -12.74 17.53 9.26
CA GLU A 41 -11.71 17.42 8.24
C GLU A 41 -11.64 16.03 7.60
N PHE A 42 -11.55 15.98 6.27
CA PHE A 42 -11.33 14.74 5.55
C PHE A 42 -9.97 14.16 5.94
N SER A 43 -9.92 13.13 6.78
CA SER A 43 -8.70 12.36 6.99
C SER A 43 -8.44 11.51 5.74
N ARG A 44 -7.60 12.04 4.85
CA ARG A 44 -7.00 11.29 3.74
C ARG A 44 -5.85 10.49 4.32
N GLU A 45 -6.09 9.22 4.60
CA GLU A 45 -5.08 8.35 5.19
C GLU A 45 -4.37 7.56 4.08
N PRO A 46 -3.04 7.73 3.91
CA PRO A 46 -2.26 6.91 2.99
C PRO A 46 -2.00 5.53 3.60
N TYR A 47 -2.30 4.50 2.82
CA TYR A 47 -2.00 3.11 3.10
C TYR A 47 -0.89 2.65 2.17
N ARG A 48 0.13 2.01 2.75
CA ARG A 48 1.09 1.20 2.00
C ARG A 48 0.45 -0.16 1.75
N VAL A 49 0.18 -0.48 0.51
CA VAL A 49 -0.24 -1.83 0.10
C VAL A 49 0.97 -2.53 -0.48
N THR A 50 1.32 -3.70 0.04
CA THR A 50 2.38 -4.56 -0.49
C THR A 50 1.78 -5.86 -0.99
N VAL A 51 2.20 -6.32 -2.17
CA VAL A 51 1.75 -7.59 -2.74
C VAL A 51 2.96 -8.43 -3.11
N CYS A 52 3.12 -9.59 -2.48
CA CYS A 52 4.21 -10.51 -2.83
C CYS A 52 4.00 -11.04 -4.25
N SER A 53 4.99 -10.87 -5.13
CA SER A 53 4.94 -11.40 -6.50
C SER A 53 5.16 -12.91 -6.57
N VAL A 54 5.57 -13.54 -5.47
CA VAL A 54 5.86 -14.99 -5.39
C VAL A 54 4.65 -15.77 -4.90
N CYS A 55 4.10 -15.42 -3.72
CA CYS A 55 2.96 -16.13 -3.13
C CYS A 55 1.62 -15.40 -3.29
N GLY A 56 1.63 -14.12 -3.68
CA GLY A 56 0.41 -13.31 -3.80
C GLY A 56 -0.12 -12.72 -2.49
N LEU A 57 0.64 -12.82 -1.38
CA LEU A 57 0.23 -12.24 -0.10
C LEU A 57 0.13 -10.71 -0.21
N GLN A 58 -1.05 -10.16 0.13
CA GLN A 58 -1.28 -8.72 0.17
C GLN A 58 -1.36 -8.22 1.61
N THR A 59 -0.53 -7.24 1.95
CA THR A 59 -0.50 -6.59 3.27
C THR A 59 -0.78 -5.11 3.12
N GLN A 60 -1.49 -4.51 4.08
CA GLN A 60 -1.87 -3.09 4.07
C GLN A 60 -1.44 -2.45 5.39
N GLN A 61 -0.55 -1.47 5.31
CA GLN A 61 -0.03 -0.76 6.48
C GLN A 61 -0.43 0.72 6.42
N ARG A 62 -1.13 1.21 7.46
CA ARG A 62 -1.40 2.65 7.62
C ARG A 62 -0.07 3.38 7.81
N MET A 63 0.18 4.43 7.02
CA MET A 63 1.41 5.23 7.12
C MET A 63 1.30 6.39 8.14
N ASN A 64 0.18 6.56 8.85
CA ASN A 64 -0.08 7.74 9.69
C ASN A 64 0.39 7.65 11.15
N ASN A 65 1.14 6.63 11.56
CA ASN A 65 1.63 6.54 12.95
C ASN A 65 3.10 6.96 13.01
N VAL A 66 3.33 8.28 13.15
CA VAL A 66 4.64 8.87 13.48
C VAL A 66 4.98 8.64 14.95
#